data_AF-A0A258B9L1-F1
#
_entry.id   AF-A0A258B9L1-F1
#
_cell.length_a   1.000
_cell.length_b   1.000
_cell.length_c   1.000
_cell.angle_alpha   90.00
_cell.angle_beta   90.00
_cell.angle_gamma   90.00
#
_symmetry.space_group_name_H-M   'P 1'
#
loop_
_entity.id
_entity.type
_entity.pdbx_description
1 polymer ?
#
loop_
_entity_poly.entity_id
_entity_poly.type
_entity_poly.pdbx_seq_one_letter_code
_entity_poly.pdbx_strand_id
1 'polypeptide(L)'
;MIVKRGVLGTKFAWPGVYFRTSFTGKTLNLDLNDPANIFNLTIDNQPPIRIVRPNGSPLTYKLKTDGPHTVRLEKITESQSGHGAFGGFFVKGKHIPSGVKPRMIEFIGDSFTVGYGNTSPKRECTTEEVWATTDTSHAFGPLTAKHYNADYQINAFSGRGVVRNYDGFAGDTLPGLYPYALFDGKTVSPGKGWWQPQIIVIGLG
;
A
#
# COMPACT_ATOMS: atom_id res chain seq x y z
N MET A 1 6.10 3.22 2.89
CA MET A 1 6.52 4.64 2.98
C MET A 1 5.90 5.51 1.88
N ILE A 2 5.59 6.79 2.14
CA ILE A 2 4.86 7.71 1.23
C ILE A 2 5.57 9.08 1.19
N VAL A 3 5.64 9.72 0.01
CA VAL A 3 6.21 11.07 -0.17
C VAL A 3 5.10 12.10 -0.46
N LYS A 4 5.03 13.19 0.31
CA LYS A 4 4.02 14.27 0.12
C LYS A 4 4.52 15.44 -0.76
N ARG A 5 3.61 15.82 -1.68
CA ARG A 5 3.41 17.05 -2.50
C ARG A 5 4.52 17.53 -3.46
N GLY A 6 4.30 17.22 -4.74
CA GLY A 6 4.48 18.12 -5.89
C GLY A 6 3.19 18.20 -6.71
N VAL A 7 3.21 18.87 -7.88
CA VAL A 7 2.06 19.12 -8.79
C VAL A 7 1.37 17.83 -9.30
N LEU A 8 1.95 16.65 -9.06
CA LEU A 8 1.54 15.34 -9.61
C LEU A 8 1.00 14.33 -8.57
N GLY A 9 0.57 14.80 -7.39
CA GLY A 9 0.03 13.92 -6.35
C GLY A 9 1.08 13.29 -5.43
N THR A 10 0.65 12.32 -4.63
CA THR A 10 1.46 11.63 -3.60
C THR A 10 2.05 10.34 -4.17
N LYS A 11 3.38 10.20 -4.15
CA LYS A 11 4.09 9.04 -4.71
C LYS A 11 4.36 7.97 -3.65
N PHE A 12 4.32 6.70 -4.06
CA PHE A 12 4.52 5.55 -3.19
C PHE A 12 5.02 4.33 -3.98
N ALA A 13 5.76 3.43 -3.33
CA ALA A 13 6.31 2.22 -3.97
C ALA A 13 6.07 0.95 -3.14
N TRP A 14 6.38 1.02 -1.85
CA TRP A 14 6.22 -0.07 -0.89
C TRP A 14 4.82 -0.72 -0.93
N PRO A 15 4.70 -2.04 -0.72
CA PRO A 15 3.42 -2.74 -0.65
C PRO A 15 2.59 -2.28 0.57
N GLY A 16 1.30 -2.57 0.56
CA GLY A 16 0.41 -2.27 1.68
C GLY A 16 0.18 -0.78 1.95
N VAL A 17 0.64 0.12 1.08
CA VAL A 17 0.33 1.56 1.18
C VAL A 17 -1.16 1.78 1.06
N TYR A 18 -1.73 2.60 1.94
CA TYR A 18 -3.15 2.90 1.93
C TYR A 18 -3.45 4.38 2.16
N PHE A 19 -4.59 4.81 1.62
CA PHE A 19 -5.16 6.15 1.77
C PHE A 19 -6.55 6.03 2.35
N ARG A 20 -6.91 6.94 3.27
CA ARG A 20 -8.22 6.96 3.92
C ARG A 20 -8.82 8.35 3.90
N THR A 21 -10.13 8.40 3.76
CA THR A 21 -10.89 9.62 4.00
C THR A 21 -12.29 9.30 4.51
N SER A 22 -12.98 10.31 5.01
CA SER A 22 -14.41 10.28 5.24
C SER A 22 -15.05 11.49 4.58
N PHE A 23 -16.27 11.36 4.08
CA PHE A 23 -16.96 12.46 3.45
C PHE A 23 -18.48 12.36 3.59
N THR A 24 -19.19 13.45 3.34
CA THR A 24 -20.65 13.43 3.16
C THR A 24 -20.98 13.73 1.71
N GLY A 25 -21.75 12.86 1.06
CA GLY A 25 -22.17 13.05 -0.32
C GLY A 25 -22.60 11.75 -1.00
N LYS A 26 -22.96 11.84 -2.28
CA LYS A 26 -23.39 10.68 -3.11
C LYS A 26 -22.36 10.20 -4.13
N THR A 27 -21.26 10.91 -4.32
CA THR A 27 -20.26 10.61 -5.36
C THR A 27 -18.85 10.76 -4.84
N LEU A 28 -18.02 9.75 -5.10
CA LEU A 28 -16.57 9.76 -4.90
C LEU A 28 -15.88 9.74 -6.27
N ASN A 29 -14.96 10.67 -6.50
CA ASN A 29 -14.00 10.58 -7.61
C ASN A 29 -12.62 10.28 -7.05
N LEU A 30 -11.91 9.37 -7.70
CA LEU A 30 -10.58 8.91 -7.33
C LEU A 30 -9.62 9.20 -8.48
N ASP A 31 -8.56 9.94 -8.19
CA ASP A 31 -7.41 10.15 -9.08
C ASP A 31 -6.26 9.23 -8.65
N LEU A 32 -5.94 8.28 -9.52
CA LEU A 32 -4.95 7.23 -9.28
C LEU A 32 -4.25 6.87 -10.60
N ASN A 33 -2.92 7.00 -10.60
CA ASN A 33 -2.06 6.63 -11.72
C ASN A 33 -0.97 5.66 -11.23
N ASP A 34 -1.19 4.37 -11.47
CA ASP A 34 -0.29 3.29 -11.13
C ASP A 34 -0.55 2.09 -12.05
N PRO A 35 0.04 2.06 -13.26
CA PRO A 35 -0.21 1.00 -14.25
C PRO A 35 0.43 -0.34 -13.87
N ALA A 36 1.12 -0.44 -12.73
CA ALA A 36 1.83 -1.65 -12.30
C ALA A 36 1.10 -2.43 -11.21
N ASN A 37 0.18 -1.80 -10.48
CA ASN A 37 -0.35 -2.35 -9.25
C ASN A 37 -1.85 -2.60 -9.23
N ILE A 38 -2.25 -3.40 -8.26
CA ILE A 38 -3.63 -3.68 -7.94
C ILE A 38 -3.97 -3.04 -6.60
N PHE A 39 -5.19 -2.52 -6.49
CA PHE A 39 -5.72 -1.90 -5.30
C PHE A 39 -7.08 -2.49 -4.92
N ASN A 40 -7.36 -2.49 -3.61
CA ASN A 40 -8.70 -2.68 -3.07
C ASN A 40 -9.23 -1.31 -2.62
N LEU A 41 -10.38 -0.90 -3.17
CA LEU A 41 -11.15 0.25 -2.71
C LEU A 41 -12.34 -0.24 -1.88
N THR A 42 -12.34 0.08 -0.59
CA THR A 42 -13.44 -0.18 0.32
C THR A 42 -14.18 1.12 0.62
N ILE A 43 -15.50 1.10 0.45
CA ILE A 43 -16.39 2.20 0.82
C ILE A 43 -17.36 1.67 1.88
N ASP A 44 -17.35 2.28 3.06
CA ASP A 44 -18.03 1.79 4.26
C ASP A 44 -17.65 0.34 4.60
N ASN A 45 -18.63 -0.49 4.96
CA ASN A 45 -18.43 -1.90 5.27
C ASN A 45 -18.76 -2.81 4.08
N GLN A 46 -18.68 -2.30 2.85
CA GLN A 46 -18.95 -3.07 1.65
C GLN A 46 -17.73 -3.90 1.21
N PRO A 47 -17.93 -5.00 0.46
CA PRO A 47 -16.83 -5.74 -0.15
C PRO A 47 -15.89 -4.82 -0.97
N PRO A 48 -14.58 -5.10 -0.98
CA PRO A 48 -13.63 -4.28 -1.71
C PRO A 48 -13.86 -4.34 -3.22
N ILE A 49 -13.79 -3.19 -3.86
CA ILE A 49 -13.77 -3.05 -5.32
C ILE A 49 -12.31 -3.13 -5.76
N ARG A 50 -12.01 -4.13 -6.59
CA ARG A 50 -10.68 -4.37 -7.14
C ARG A 50 -10.40 -3.42 -8.30
N ILE A 51 -9.31 -2.65 -8.22
CA ILE A 51 -8.85 -1.72 -9.27
C ILE A 51 -7.50 -2.25 -9.78
N VAL A 52 -7.44 -2.62 -11.05
CA VAL A 52 -6.26 -3.24 -11.66
C VAL A 52 -5.59 -2.26 -12.61
N ARG A 53 -4.29 -2.00 -12.40
CA ARG A 53 -3.44 -1.16 -13.27
C ARG A 53 -4.08 0.19 -13.65
N PRO A 54 -4.55 1.00 -12.68
CA PRO A 54 -5.13 2.32 -12.96
C PRO A 54 -4.09 3.21 -13.68
N ASN A 55 -4.49 3.94 -14.71
CA ASN A 55 -3.56 4.66 -15.60
C ASN A 55 -3.80 6.17 -15.64
N GLY A 56 -4.36 6.76 -14.58
CA GLY A 56 -4.65 8.20 -14.48
C GLY A 56 -5.99 8.63 -15.05
N SER A 57 -6.79 7.72 -15.61
CA SER A 57 -8.18 8.01 -15.96
C SER A 57 -9.02 8.20 -14.68
N PRO A 58 -9.84 9.27 -14.55
CA PRO A 58 -10.66 9.49 -13.37
C PRO A 58 -11.62 8.33 -13.10
N LEU A 59 -11.61 7.81 -11.88
CA LEU A 59 -12.53 6.74 -11.44
C LEU A 59 -13.67 7.35 -10.63
N THR A 60 -14.92 7.18 -11.10
CA THR A 60 -16.11 7.75 -10.44
C THR A 60 -17.00 6.67 -9.86
N TYR A 61 -17.33 6.78 -8.57
CA TYR A 61 -18.20 5.86 -7.84
C TYR A 61 -19.45 6.60 -7.37
N LYS A 62 -20.63 6.16 -7.83
CA LYS A 62 -21.93 6.62 -7.35
C LYS A 62 -22.37 5.76 -6.18
N LEU A 63 -22.67 6.40 -5.05
CA LEU A 63 -23.05 5.73 -3.82
C LEU A 63 -24.58 5.61 -3.70
N LYS A 64 -25.03 4.60 -2.95
CA LYS A 64 -26.45 4.29 -2.79
C LYS A 64 -27.20 5.40 -2.05
N THR A 65 -26.54 5.99 -1.05
CA THR A 65 -27.09 7.05 -0.21
C THR A 65 -26.35 8.36 -0.45
N ASP A 66 -27.05 9.47 -0.22
CA ASP A 66 -26.40 10.76 -0.02
C ASP A 66 -26.21 10.96 1.48
N GLY A 67 -24.99 10.74 1.98
CA GLY A 67 -24.78 10.65 3.42
C GLY A 67 -23.31 10.51 3.80
N PRO A 68 -23.02 10.24 5.09
CA PRO A 68 -21.66 10.03 5.56
C PRO A 68 -21.09 8.70 5.06
N HIS A 69 -19.86 8.73 4.57
CA HIS A 69 -19.13 7.59 4.04
C HIS A 69 -17.69 7.56 4.53
N THR A 70 -17.16 6.36 4.70
CA THR A 70 -15.73 6.10 4.94
C THR A 70 -15.12 5.43 3.73
N VAL A 71 -13.88 5.77 3.38
CA VAL A 71 -13.20 5.25 2.20
C VAL A 71 -11.81 4.81 2.58
N ARG A 72 -11.40 3.64 2.08
CA ARG A 72 -10.03 3.13 2.15
C ARG A 72 -9.62 2.62 0.78
N LEU A 73 -8.55 3.18 0.24
CA LEU A 73 -7.83 2.63 -0.90
C LEU A 73 -6.56 1.97 -0.39
N GLU A 74 -6.31 0.71 -0.74
CA GLU A 74 -5.15 -0.06 -0.28
C GLU A 74 -4.46 -0.73 -1.46
N LYS A 75 -3.17 -0.45 -1.65
CA LYS A 75 -2.29 -1.16 -2.59
C LYS A 75 -2.03 -2.56 -2.03
N ILE A 76 -2.33 -3.59 -2.81
CA ILE A 76 -2.24 -4.98 -2.35
C ILE A 76 -1.14 -5.78 -3.04
N THR A 77 -0.63 -5.31 -4.18
CA THR A 77 0.50 -5.94 -4.87
C THR A 77 1.83 -5.34 -4.44
N GLU A 78 2.88 -6.10 -4.70
CA GLU A 78 4.23 -5.60 -4.80
C GLU A 78 4.53 -5.18 -6.25
N SER A 79 5.19 -4.02 -6.42
CA SER A 79 5.91 -3.74 -7.65
C SER A 79 7.33 -3.37 -7.26
N GLN A 80 8.30 -4.10 -7.80
CA GLN A 80 9.72 -3.93 -7.50
C GLN A 80 10.38 -2.89 -8.39
N SER A 81 9.66 -2.40 -9.41
CA SER A 81 10.05 -1.31 -10.28
C SER A 81 9.04 -0.16 -10.16
N GLY A 82 9.57 1.07 -10.19
CA GLY A 82 8.77 2.29 -10.28
C GLY A 82 8.01 2.67 -9.00
N HIS A 83 6.98 3.50 -9.20
CA HIS A 83 6.11 4.03 -8.15
C HIS A 83 4.73 4.35 -8.71
N GLY A 84 3.71 4.24 -7.87
CA GLY A 84 2.39 4.78 -8.13
C GLY A 84 2.27 6.25 -7.71
N ALA A 85 1.24 6.91 -8.21
CA ALA A 85 0.84 8.27 -7.83
C ALA A 85 -0.65 8.32 -7.48
N PHE A 86 -0.94 8.86 -6.29
CA PHE A 86 -2.29 9.11 -5.81
C PHE A 86 -2.57 10.61 -5.86
N GLY A 87 -3.47 11.02 -6.75
CA GLY A 87 -3.86 12.42 -6.93
C GLY A 87 -4.85 12.91 -5.89
N GLY A 88 -5.69 12.02 -5.35
CA GLY A 88 -6.59 12.34 -4.24
C GLY A 88 -7.97 11.69 -4.34
N PHE A 89 -8.73 11.89 -3.27
CA PHE A 89 -10.18 11.69 -3.27
C PHE A 89 -10.86 13.04 -3.48
N PHE A 90 -11.77 13.12 -4.46
CA PHE A 90 -12.52 14.33 -4.78
C PHE A 90 -14.01 14.10 -4.62
N VAL A 91 -14.64 14.94 -3.79
CA VAL A 91 -16.04 14.86 -3.42
C VAL A 91 -16.66 16.25 -3.51
N LYS A 92 -17.94 16.34 -3.85
CA LYS A 92 -18.64 17.64 -3.90
C LYS A 92 -19.05 18.15 -2.51
N GLY A 93 -19.19 17.25 -1.54
CA GLY A 93 -19.61 17.59 -0.18
C GLY A 93 -18.46 17.77 0.80
N LYS A 94 -18.77 17.73 2.10
CA LYS A 94 -17.78 17.92 3.17
C LYS A 94 -16.79 16.77 3.19
N HIS A 95 -15.50 17.08 3.08
CA HIS A 95 -14.39 16.14 3.20
C HIS A 95 -13.76 16.22 4.59
N ILE A 96 -13.52 15.06 5.21
CA ILE A 96 -12.91 14.90 6.53
C ILE A 96 -11.70 13.98 6.36
N PRO A 97 -10.47 14.53 6.31
CA PRO A 97 -9.27 13.71 6.24
C PRO A 97 -9.21 12.75 7.44
N SER A 98 -8.91 11.47 7.19
CA SER A 98 -8.68 10.54 8.29
C SER A 98 -7.34 10.84 8.96
N GLY A 99 -7.36 11.02 10.27
CA GLY A 99 -6.16 11.20 11.08
C GLY A 99 -5.29 9.94 11.13
N VAL A 100 -4.13 10.09 11.77
CA VAL A 100 -3.22 8.99 12.11
C VAL A 100 -3.69 8.36 13.42
N LYS A 101 -3.64 7.03 13.52
CA LYS A 101 -4.03 6.31 14.73
C LYS A 101 -2.93 6.43 15.81
N PRO A 102 -3.29 6.32 17.11
CA PRO A 102 -2.30 6.37 18.19
C PRO A 102 -1.36 5.15 18.20
N ARG A 103 -1.82 4.01 17.67
CA ARG A 103 -1.03 2.78 17.56
C ARG A 103 -0.46 2.66 16.15
N MET A 104 0.83 2.34 16.07
CA MET A 104 1.60 2.22 14.84
C MET A 104 2.49 0.98 14.94
N ILE A 105 2.47 0.15 13.90
CA ILE A 105 3.33 -1.04 13.78
C ILE A 105 4.09 -0.98 12.45
N GLU A 106 5.38 -1.21 12.47
CA GLU A 106 6.18 -1.33 11.26
C GLU A 106 6.63 -2.77 11.04
N PHE A 107 6.43 -3.27 9.83
CA PHE A 107 6.85 -4.60 9.41
C PHE A 107 7.96 -4.46 8.38
N ILE A 108 9.10 -5.09 8.65
CA ILE A 108 10.29 -5.08 7.81
C ILE A 108 10.56 -6.53 7.42
N GLY A 109 10.63 -6.84 6.13
CA GLY A 109 10.84 -8.23 5.73
C GLY A 109 10.91 -8.52 4.25
N ASP A 110 10.79 -9.79 3.93
CA ASP A 110 10.86 -10.32 2.57
C ASP A 110 9.46 -10.65 2.00
N SER A 111 9.40 -11.61 1.08
CA SER A 111 8.19 -12.09 0.41
C SER A 111 7.10 -12.59 1.37
N PHE A 112 7.46 -13.11 2.55
CA PHE A 112 6.48 -13.52 3.55
C PHE A 112 5.73 -12.32 4.13
N THR A 113 6.45 -11.21 4.35
CA THR A 113 5.88 -9.96 4.86
C THR A 113 5.07 -9.23 3.77
N VAL A 114 5.49 -9.35 2.51
CA VAL A 114 4.74 -8.87 1.34
C VAL A 114 3.39 -9.58 1.17
N GLY A 115 3.32 -10.88 1.47
CA GLY A 115 2.18 -11.73 1.13
C GLY A 115 2.29 -12.31 -0.30
N TYR A 116 3.51 -12.62 -0.74
CA TYR A 116 3.80 -13.12 -2.08
C TYR A 116 2.98 -14.36 -2.44
N GLY A 117 2.10 -14.25 -3.43
CA GLY A 117 1.25 -15.34 -3.93
C GLY A 117 0.27 -15.93 -2.90
N ASN A 118 -0.02 -15.23 -1.80
CA ASN A 118 -0.75 -15.77 -0.65
C ASN A 118 -2.21 -16.14 -0.93
N THR A 119 -2.81 -15.67 -2.04
CA THR A 119 -4.17 -16.06 -2.44
C THR A 119 -4.19 -17.09 -3.57
N SER A 120 -3.03 -17.62 -3.97
CA SER A 120 -2.97 -18.63 -5.02
C SER A 120 -3.47 -19.98 -4.50
N PRO A 121 -4.32 -20.71 -5.27
CA PRO A 121 -4.72 -22.07 -4.92
C PRO A 121 -3.66 -23.12 -5.26
N LYS A 122 -2.53 -22.72 -5.87
CA LYS A 122 -1.48 -23.61 -6.37
C LYS A 122 -0.09 -23.06 -6.09
N ARG A 123 0.92 -23.93 -6.14
CA ARG A 123 2.33 -23.56 -5.90
C ARG A 123 3.09 -23.21 -7.17
N GLU A 124 2.79 -23.88 -8.28
CA GLU A 124 3.38 -23.58 -9.58
C GLU A 124 2.63 -22.42 -10.23
N CYS A 125 3.29 -21.26 -10.25
CA CYS A 125 2.72 -20.02 -10.75
C CYS A 125 3.69 -19.38 -11.74
N THR A 126 3.14 -18.79 -12.81
CA THR A 126 3.87 -17.81 -13.62
C THR A 126 4.07 -16.52 -12.82
N THR A 127 4.97 -15.64 -13.27
CA THR A 127 5.17 -14.31 -12.66
C THR A 127 3.88 -13.50 -12.60
N GLU A 128 3.04 -13.57 -13.65
CA GLU A 128 1.75 -12.86 -13.68
C GLU A 128 0.77 -13.45 -12.67
N GLU A 129 0.73 -14.78 -12.51
CA GLU A 129 -0.12 -15.42 -11.51
C GLU A 129 0.31 -15.05 -10.08
N VAL A 130 1.62 -15.03 -9.79
CA VAL A 130 2.14 -14.54 -8.52
C VAL A 130 1.70 -13.10 -8.27
N TRP A 131 1.87 -12.21 -9.25
CA TRP A 131 1.47 -10.81 -9.12
C TRP A 131 -0.05 -10.69 -8.87
N ALA A 132 -0.87 -11.41 -9.62
CA ALA A 132 -2.32 -11.39 -9.48
C ALA A 132 -2.83 -11.99 -8.16
N THR A 133 -2.05 -12.90 -7.55
CA THR A 133 -2.40 -13.60 -6.31
C THR A 133 -1.63 -13.11 -5.07
N THR A 134 -0.84 -12.05 -5.21
CA THR A 134 -0.22 -11.35 -4.09
C THR A 134 -1.21 -10.35 -3.52
N ASP A 135 -1.64 -10.55 -2.28
CA ASP A 135 -2.51 -9.62 -1.56
C ASP A 135 -1.94 -9.30 -0.17
N THR A 136 -1.17 -8.21 -0.09
CA THR A 136 -0.60 -7.72 1.17
C THR A 136 -1.66 -7.46 2.23
N SER A 137 -2.90 -7.12 1.86
CA SER A 137 -3.96 -6.86 2.84
C SER A 137 -4.38 -8.11 3.63
N HIS A 138 -4.04 -9.30 3.11
CA HIS A 138 -4.18 -10.62 3.72
C HIS A 138 -2.86 -11.18 4.27
N ALA A 139 -1.76 -10.44 4.23
CA ALA A 139 -0.52 -10.82 4.90
C ALA A 139 -0.62 -10.63 6.42
N PHE A 140 0.24 -11.33 7.17
CA PHE A 140 0.20 -11.30 8.64
C PHE A 140 0.36 -9.89 9.21
N GLY A 141 1.13 -9.02 8.56
CA GLY A 141 1.37 -7.65 9.02
C GLY A 141 0.08 -6.82 9.06
N PRO A 142 -0.59 -6.59 7.92
CA PRO A 142 -1.84 -5.86 7.90
C PRO A 142 -2.97 -6.51 8.72
N LEU A 143 -3.04 -7.85 8.77
CA LEU A 143 -4.02 -8.54 9.63
C LEU A 143 -3.79 -8.24 11.12
N THR A 144 -2.53 -8.32 11.57
CA THR A 144 -2.15 -8.00 12.95
C THR A 144 -2.44 -6.54 13.29
N ALA A 145 -2.08 -5.61 12.40
CA ALA A 145 -2.33 -4.20 12.62
C ALA A 145 -3.84 -3.86 12.67
N LYS A 146 -4.65 -4.49 11.79
CA LYS A 146 -6.12 -4.36 11.81
C LYS A 146 -6.70 -4.87 13.13
N HIS A 147 -6.25 -6.02 13.62
CA HIS A 147 -6.69 -6.58 14.91
C HIS A 147 -6.47 -5.60 16.08
N TYR A 148 -5.30 -4.95 16.14
CA TYR A 148 -4.99 -3.99 17.21
C TYR A 148 -5.47 -2.55 16.95
N ASN A 149 -6.25 -2.33 15.87
CA ASN A 149 -6.65 -1.01 15.42
C ASN A 149 -5.45 -0.04 15.29
N ALA A 150 -4.34 -0.52 14.71
CA ALA A 150 -3.13 0.24 14.46
C ALA A 150 -3.03 0.71 13.01
N ASP A 151 -2.32 1.81 12.79
CA ASP A 151 -1.74 2.11 11.49
C ASP A 151 -0.50 1.25 11.25
N TYR A 152 -0.16 0.97 10.00
CA TYR A 152 0.98 0.14 9.67
C TYR A 152 1.77 0.64 8.46
N GLN A 153 3.04 0.25 8.43
CA GLN A 153 3.86 0.26 7.22
C GLN A 153 4.41 -1.13 6.95
N ILE A 154 4.35 -1.54 5.68
CA ILE A 154 4.98 -2.76 5.18
C ILE A 154 6.21 -2.34 4.37
N ASN A 155 7.36 -2.31 5.01
CA ASN A 155 8.65 -2.01 4.41
C ASN A 155 9.34 -3.34 4.08
N ALA A 156 8.72 -4.06 3.13
CA ALA A 156 9.13 -5.40 2.72
C ALA A 156 9.31 -5.50 1.20
N PHE A 157 10.21 -6.39 0.78
CA PHE A 157 10.59 -6.55 -0.63
C PHE A 157 10.97 -8.01 -0.90
N SER A 158 10.27 -8.67 -1.82
CA SER A 158 10.43 -10.10 -2.10
C SER A 158 11.83 -10.45 -2.57
N GLY A 159 12.38 -11.54 -2.00
CA GLY A 159 13.72 -12.05 -2.34
C GLY A 159 14.88 -11.29 -1.68
N ARG A 160 14.62 -10.30 -0.82
CA ARG A 160 15.67 -9.56 -0.11
C ARG A 160 15.95 -10.14 1.26
N GLY A 161 17.24 -10.30 1.56
CA GLY A 161 17.72 -10.67 2.91
C GLY A 161 18.50 -9.53 3.56
N VAL A 162 19.14 -9.83 4.69
CA VAL A 162 19.95 -8.84 5.44
C VAL A 162 21.27 -8.54 4.71
N VAL A 163 22.03 -9.60 4.37
CA VAL A 163 23.36 -9.51 3.76
C VAL A 163 23.45 -10.17 2.38
N ARG A 164 22.48 -11.03 2.04
CA ARG A 164 22.43 -11.79 0.79
C ARG A 164 20.98 -11.89 0.34
N ASN A 165 20.72 -11.73 -0.95
CA ASN A 165 19.40 -11.94 -1.54
C ASN A 165 19.17 -13.43 -1.85
N TYR A 166 17.92 -13.79 -2.19
CA TYR A 166 17.58 -15.14 -2.66
C TYR A 166 18.58 -15.62 -3.73
N ASP A 167 19.09 -16.84 -3.60
CA ASP A 167 20.10 -17.40 -4.52
C ASP A 167 21.36 -16.54 -4.78
N GLY A 168 21.59 -15.49 -3.98
CA GLY A 168 22.74 -14.59 -4.13
C GLY A 168 22.66 -13.64 -5.32
N PHE A 169 21.46 -13.40 -5.87
CA PHE A 169 21.33 -12.49 -7.00
C PHE A 169 21.77 -11.06 -6.62
N ALA A 170 22.38 -10.37 -7.59
CA ALA A 170 22.90 -9.03 -7.42
C ALA A 170 21.78 -7.98 -7.26
N GLY A 171 21.94 -7.08 -6.30
CA GLY A 171 21.01 -5.97 -6.05
C GLY A 171 21.00 -5.58 -4.57
N ASP A 172 20.36 -4.47 -4.25
CA ASP A 172 20.30 -3.98 -2.87
C ASP A 172 19.68 -5.02 -1.94
N THR A 173 20.27 -5.19 -0.77
CA THR A 173 19.67 -5.94 0.34
C THR A 173 18.57 -5.10 0.98
N LEU A 174 17.74 -5.69 1.85
CA LEU A 174 16.68 -4.90 2.48
C LEU A 174 17.23 -3.73 3.31
N PRO A 175 18.33 -3.85 4.08
CA PRO A 175 18.97 -2.70 4.73
C PRO A 175 19.39 -1.59 3.76
N GLY A 176 19.77 -1.94 2.52
CA GLY A 176 20.10 -0.96 1.47
C GLY A 176 18.87 -0.21 0.95
N LEU A 177 17.71 -0.88 0.87
CA LEU A 177 16.44 -0.30 0.42
C LEU A 177 15.71 0.50 1.50
N TYR A 178 15.85 0.11 2.77
CA TYR A 178 15.10 0.62 3.91
C TYR A 178 15.12 2.16 4.09
N PRO A 179 16.23 2.88 3.81
CA PRO A 179 16.26 4.33 3.93
C PRO A 179 15.35 5.09 2.95
N TYR A 180 14.84 4.44 1.89
CA TYR A 180 14.17 5.11 0.78
C TYR A 180 12.65 4.98 0.80
N ALA A 181 11.97 6.06 0.40
CA ALA A 181 10.53 6.07 0.21
C ALA A 181 10.10 5.49 -1.14
N LEU A 182 10.95 5.63 -2.16
CA LEU A 182 10.78 5.07 -3.51
C LEU A 182 12.02 4.26 -3.89
N PHE A 183 11.87 3.31 -4.80
CA PHE A 183 12.95 2.44 -5.27
C PHE A 183 13.77 3.08 -6.40
N ASP A 184 14.19 4.34 -6.21
CA ASP A 184 14.95 5.12 -7.21
C ASP A 184 16.35 5.52 -6.74
N GLY A 185 16.79 5.01 -5.59
CA GLY A 185 18.12 5.24 -5.01
C GLY A 185 18.38 6.69 -4.56
N LYS A 186 17.37 7.57 -4.59
CA LYS A 186 17.53 9.01 -4.29
C LYS A 186 16.45 9.57 -3.38
N THR A 187 15.23 9.05 -3.46
CA THR A 187 14.09 9.59 -2.71
C THR A 187 14.06 9.00 -1.31
N VAL A 188 14.77 9.66 -0.40
CA VAL A 188 14.89 9.26 1.01
C VAL A 188 13.55 9.36 1.75
N SER A 189 13.34 8.48 2.72
CA SER A 189 12.27 8.59 3.70
C SER A 189 12.23 9.98 4.35
N PRO A 190 11.07 10.64 4.46
CA PRO A 190 10.96 11.91 5.17
C PRO A 190 11.24 11.81 6.70
N GLY A 191 11.58 10.63 7.23
CA GLY A 191 12.03 10.44 8.62
C GLY A 191 10.90 10.42 9.66
N LYS A 192 11.30 10.36 10.95
CA LYS A 192 10.49 10.04 12.14
C LYS A 192 9.41 11.07 12.54
N GLY A 193 9.08 12.03 11.68
CA GLY A 193 8.21 13.16 12.05
C GLY A 193 6.83 12.72 12.53
N TRP A 194 6.05 12.07 11.64
CA TRP A 194 4.69 11.61 11.95
C TRP A 194 4.59 10.09 12.14
N TRP A 195 5.64 9.36 11.79
CA TRP A 195 5.69 7.90 11.88
C TRP A 195 6.68 7.48 12.98
N GLN A 196 6.14 7.04 14.10
CA GLN A 196 6.89 6.57 15.27
C GLN A 196 6.24 5.28 15.79
N PRO A 197 6.53 4.13 15.15
CA PRO A 197 5.93 2.86 15.53
C PRO A 197 6.35 2.46 16.93
N GLN A 198 5.39 2.01 17.74
CA GLN A 198 5.69 1.45 19.06
C GLN A 198 6.20 0.01 18.97
N ILE A 199 5.92 -0.66 17.84
CA ILE A 199 6.32 -2.03 17.56
C ILE A 199 6.96 -2.07 16.18
N ILE A 200 8.14 -2.66 16.10
CA ILE A 200 8.81 -3.00 14.84
C ILE A 200 8.96 -4.51 14.81
N VAL A 201 8.47 -5.14 13.75
CA VAL A 201 8.54 -6.58 13.51
C VAL A 201 9.47 -6.82 12.32
N ILE A 202 10.51 -7.62 12.51
CA ILE A 202 11.49 -7.93 11.48
C ILE A 202 11.45 -9.41 11.15
N GLY A 203 11.12 -9.74 9.90
CA GLY A 203 11.14 -11.09 9.36
C GLY A 203 12.08 -11.14 8.15
N LEU A 204 13.37 -11.38 8.42
CA LEU A 204 14.43 -11.49 7.41
C LEU A 204 15.35 -12.67 7.74
N GLY A 205 15.88 -13.31 6.70
CA GLY A 205 16.83 -14.41 6.78
C GLY A 205 17.59 -14.59 5.47
#